data_AF-A0A5C3LM65-F1
#
_entry.id   AF-A0A5C3LM65-F1
#
_cell.length_a   1.000
_cell.length_b   1.000
_cell.length_c   1.000
_cell.angle_alpha   90.00
_cell.angle_beta   90.00
_cell.angle_gamma   90.00
#
_symmetry.space_group_name_H-M   'P 1'
#
loop_
_entity.id
_entity.type
_entity.pdbx_description
1 polymer ?
#
loop_
_entity_poly.entity_id
_entity_poly.type
_entity_poly.pdbx_seq_one_letter_code
_entity_poly.pdbx_strand_id
1 'polypeptide(L)'
;MKIHVPVVVKNERTQRSQDDALTELIRHSQSIFREQIDRRFVISLALHSDKLAVWLFDKSGILGINNLIDINKEPLALITIIRAFSFQDLSNIGWDPSMIIFNPHDPCNSMPSYRCTFGADYCTALTNWMIQT
;
A
#
# COMPACT_ATOMS: atom_id res chain seq x y z
N MET A 1 5.58 7.26 9.99
CA MET A 1 4.49 6.26 9.90
C MET A 1 4.63 5.54 8.55
N LYS A 2 4.62 4.19 8.50
CA LYS A 2 4.71 3.43 7.22
C LYS A 2 3.31 2.98 6.82
N ILE A 3 2.72 3.62 5.81
CA ILE A 3 1.43 3.24 5.22
C ILE A 3 1.69 2.35 3.99
N HIS A 4 1.02 1.20 3.91
CA HIS A 4 1.14 0.29 2.77
C HIS A 4 0.12 0.54 1.67
N VAL A 5 -1.16 0.71 2.05
CA VAL A 5 -2.30 0.85 1.13
C VAL A 5 -3.31 1.79 1.78
N PRO A 6 -3.62 2.96 1.21
CA PRO A 6 -4.70 3.79 1.69
C PRO A 6 -6.05 3.18 1.25
N VAL A 7 -6.99 3.11 2.19
CA VAL A 7 -8.33 2.57 1.97
C VAL A 7 -9.36 3.59 2.45
N VAL A 8 -10.32 3.91 1.60
CA VAL A 8 -11.46 4.76 1.94
C VAL A 8 -12.72 3.92 1.90
N VAL A 9 -13.56 4.07 2.92
CA VAL A 9 -14.85 3.37 3.03
C VAL A 9 -15.96 4.40 3.03
N LYS A 10 -16.92 4.23 2.12
CA LYS A 10 -18.14 5.03 2.03
C LYS A 10 -19.35 4.10 2.12
N ASN A 11 -20.36 4.54 2.85
CA ASN A 11 -21.61 3.79 2.96
C ASN A 11 -22.54 4.04 1.75
N GLU A 12 -22.39 5.20 1.12
CA GLU A 12 -23.22 5.61 -0.02
C GLU A 12 -22.65 5.15 -1.36
N ARG A 13 -23.55 4.88 -2.32
CA ARG A 13 -23.21 4.49 -3.69
C ARG A 13 -23.47 5.61 -4.71
N THR A 14 -23.60 6.85 -4.24
CA THR A 14 -23.85 8.01 -5.09
C THR A 14 -22.59 8.38 -5.87
N GLN A 15 -22.75 8.96 -7.07
CA GLN A 15 -21.60 9.45 -7.85
C GLN A 15 -20.77 10.46 -7.04
N ARG A 16 -21.45 11.35 -6.31
CA ARG A 16 -20.80 12.30 -5.41
C ARG A 16 -19.94 11.62 -4.35
N SER A 17 -20.45 10.54 -3.73
CA SER A 17 -19.69 9.77 -2.74
C SER A 17 -18.45 9.10 -3.36
N GLN A 18 -18.53 8.68 -4.62
CA GLN A 18 -17.38 8.15 -5.38
C GLN A 18 -16.34 9.23 -5.67
N ASP A 19 -16.77 10.40 -6.12
CA ASP A 19 -15.87 11.52 -6.39
C ASP A 19 -15.19 12.03 -5.10
N ASP A 20 -15.93 12.05 -3.99
CA ASP A 20 -15.42 12.41 -2.67
C ASP A 20 -14.38 11.37 -2.19
N ALA A 21 -14.67 10.07 -2.36
CA ALA A 21 -13.72 9.01 -2.01
C ALA A 21 -12.44 9.08 -2.86
N LEU A 22 -12.57 9.34 -4.16
CA LEU A 22 -11.41 9.53 -5.04
C LEU A 22 -10.59 10.74 -4.61
N THR A 23 -11.25 11.85 -4.26
CA THR A 23 -10.57 13.06 -3.75
C THR A 23 -9.78 12.79 -2.47
N GLU A 24 -10.35 12.01 -1.54
CA GLU A 24 -9.66 11.57 -0.33
C GLU A 24 -8.45 10.68 -0.65
N LEU A 25 -8.61 9.70 -1.55
CA LEU A 25 -7.52 8.84 -2.00
C LEU A 25 -6.40 9.62 -2.68
N ILE A 26 -6.72 10.63 -3.48
CA ILE A 26 -5.73 11.54 -4.08
C ILE A 26 -4.92 12.23 -2.98
N ARG A 27 -5.60 12.83 -1.98
CA ARG A 27 -4.93 13.53 -0.88
C ARG A 27 -4.02 12.60 -0.07
N HIS A 28 -4.50 11.40 0.25
CA HIS A 28 -3.71 10.40 0.96
C HIS A 28 -2.51 9.95 0.14
N SER A 29 -2.69 9.65 -1.14
CA SER A 29 -1.60 9.23 -2.03
C SER A 29 -0.54 10.32 -2.19
N GLN A 30 -0.95 11.59 -2.28
CA GLN A 30 -0.03 12.72 -2.28
C GLN A 30 0.76 12.83 -0.96
N SER A 31 0.13 12.58 0.20
CA SER A 31 0.87 12.56 1.47
C SER A 31 1.87 11.42 1.51
N ILE A 32 1.47 10.23 1.03
CA ILE A 32 2.35 9.08 0.91
C ILE A 32 3.56 9.43 0.04
N PHE A 33 3.37 10.02 -1.15
CA PHE A 33 4.51 10.41 -2.00
C PHE A 33 5.42 11.48 -1.38
N ARG A 34 4.89 12.36 -0.52
CA ARG A 34 5.69 13.35 0.20
C ARG A 34 6.50 12.74 1.35
N GLU A 35 5.91 11.80 2.08
CA GLU A 35 6.49 11.21 3.29
C GLU A 35 7.35 9.97 3.01
N GLN A 36 7.02 9.22 1.95
CA GLN A 36 7.70 7.99 1.52
C GLN A 36 8.36 8.24 0.17
N ILE A 37 9.55 8.85 0.22
CA ILE A 37 10.31 9.24 -0.98
C ILE A 37 10.70 8.06 -1.88
N ASP A 38 10.77 6.87 -1.28
CA ASP A 38 11.05 5.56 -1.89
C ASP A 38 9.80 4.89 -2.49
N ARG A 39 8.70 5.64 -2.65
CA ARG A 39 7.49 5.16 -3.31
C ARG A 39 7.48 5.50 -4.81
N ARG A 40 7.35 4.47 -5.65
CA ARG A 40 7.18 4.58 -7.12
C ARG A 40 5.73 4.84 -7.49
N PHE A 41 4.83 4.07 -6.90
CA PHE A 41 3.38 4.17 -7.09
C PHE A 41 2.64 3.74 -5.83
N VAL A 42 1.37 4.10 -5.72
CA VAL A 42 0.48 3.75 -4.61
C VAL A 42 -0.75 3.07 -5.18
N ILE A 43 -1.03 1.84 -4.75
CA ILE A 43 -2.31 1.19 -5.02
C ILE A 43 -3.23 1.51 -3.85
N SER A 44 -4.45 1.92 -4.14
CA SER A 44 -5.43 2.38 -3.18
C SER A 44 -6.78 1.72 -3.43
N LEU A 45 -7.59 1.59 -2.39
CA LEU A 45 -8.90 0.95 -2.45
C LEU A 45 -10.00 1.93 -2.02
N ALA A 46 -11.11 1.96 -2.74
CA ALA A 46 -12.34 2.62 -2.30
C ALA A 46 -13.46 1.58 -2.20
N LEU A 47 -14.03 1.42 -1.02
CA LEU A 47 -15.17 0.53 -0.78
C LEU A 47 -16.44 1.37 -0.62
N HIS A 48 -17.38 1.21 -1.55
CA HIS A 48 -18.68 1.86 -1.58
C HIS A 48 -19.76 0.81 -1.28
N SER A 49 -20.08 0.62 0.00
CA SER A 49 -20.96 -0.46 0.47
C SER A 49 -20.46 -1.85 0.01
N ASP A 50 -20.96 -2.40 -1.09
CA ASP A 50 -20.52 -3.67 -1.67
C ASP A 50 -19.67 -3.54 -2.95
N LYS A 51 -19.40 -2.31 -3.40
CA LYS A 51 -18.61 -2.04 -4.60
C LYS A 51 -17.21 -1.62 -4.26
N LEU A 52 -16.23 -2.36 -4.75
CA LEU A 52 -14.81 -2.07 -4.57
C LEU A 52 -14.22 -1.45 -5.85
N ALA A 53 -13.58 -0.30 -5.71
CA ALA A 53 -12.73 0.32 -6.71
C ALA A 53 -11.26 0.11 -6.34
N VAL A 54 -10.42 -0.17 -7.34
CA VAL A 54 -8.97 -0.21 -7.21
C VAL A 54 -8.39 0.92 -8.05
N TRP A 55 -7.48 1.68 -7.44
CA TRP A 55 -6.83 2.84 -8.05
C TRP A 55 -5.31 2.69 -7.96
N LEU A 56 -4.61 3.01 -9.04
CA LEU A 56 -3.16 3.10 -9.10
C LEU A 56 -2.79 4.57 -9.29
N PHE A 57 -2.08 5.12 -8.31
CA PHE A 57 -1.52 6.45 -8.34
C PHE A 57 -0.04 6.37 -8.63
N ASP A 58 0.46 7.18 -9.53
CA ASP A 58 1.90 7.43 -9.69
C ASP A 58 2.18 8.94 -9.63
N LYS A 59 3.43 9.33 -9.83
CA LYS A 59 3.82 10.76 -9.83
C LYS A 59 3.32 11.54 -11.06
N SER A 60 2.85 10.84 -12.09
CA SER A 60 2.38 11.39 -13.36
C SER A 60 0.85 11.48 -13.46
N GLY A 61 0.13 10.68 -12.68
CA GLY A 61 -1.33 10.58 -12.78
C GLY A 61 -1.94 9.45 -11.98
N ILE A 62 -3.15 9.08 -12.40
CA ILE A 62 -4.05 8.16 -11.70
C ILE A 62 -4.73 7.27 -12.73
N LEU A 63 -4.75 5.97 -12.45
CA LEU A 63 -5.47 4.97 -13.22
C LEU A 63 -6.47 4.26 -12.31
N GLY A 64 -7.70 4.09 -12.78
CA GLY A 64 -8.76 3.36 -12.07
C GLY A 64 -9.24 2.19 -12.89
N ILE A 65 -9.78 1.17 -12.21
CA ILE A 65 -10.55 0.14 -12.90
C ILE A 65 -11.83 0.75 -13.50
N ASN A 66 -12.17 0.32 -14.71
CA ASN A 66 -13.36 0.85 -15.41
C ASN A 66 -14.67 0.40 -14.74
N ASN A 67 -14.72 -0.84 -14.26
CA ASN A 67 -15.90 -1.43 -13.64
C ASN A 67 -15.62 -1.73 -12.17
N LEU A 68 -16.53 -1.31 -11.28
CA LEU A 68 -16.44 -1.61 -9.86
C LEU A 68 -16.71 -3.09 -9.59
N ILE A 69 -15.92 -3.68 -8.70
CA ILE A 69 -16.03 -5.08 -8.30
C ILE A 69 -17.15 -5.20 -7.28
N ASP A 70 -18.13 -6.06 -7.52
CA ASP A 70 -19.17 -6.38 -6.54
C ASP A 70 -18.66 -7.48 -5.60
N ILE A 71 -18.32 -7.13 -4.36
CA ILE A 71 -17.70 -8.09 -3.44
C ILE A 71 -18.65 -9.23 -3.04
N ASN A 72 -19.96 -9.02 -3.16
CA ASN A 72 -20.96 -10.05 -2.83
C ASN A 72 -21.13 -11.04 -3.98
N LYS A 73 -20.95 -10.60 -5.23
CA LYS A 73 -21.01 -11.47 -6.41
C LYS A 73 -19.66 -12.11 -6.73
N GLU A 74 -18.57 -11.40 -6.46
CA GLU A 74 -17.20 -11.81 -6.79
C GLU A 74 -16.30 -11.81 -5.53
N PRO A 75 -16.63 -12.61 -4.50
CA PRO A 75 -15.87 -12.62 -3.24
C PRO A 75 -14.40 -13.05 -3.43
N LEU A 76 -14.14 -13.90 -4.44
CA LEU A 76 -12.78 -14.31 -4.79
C LEU A 76 -11.90 -13.14 -5.25
N ALA A 77 -12.48 -12.12 -5.90
CA ALA A 77 -11.73 -10.94 -6.32
C ALA A 77 -11.23 -10.16 -5.10
N LEU A 78 -12.09 -9.97 -4.08
CA LEU A 78 -11.70 -9.33 -2.82
C LEU A 78 -10.60 -10.13 -2.11
N ILE A 79 -10.75 -11.45 -1.97
CA ILE A 79 -9.74 -12.32 -1.35
C ILE A 79 -8.41 -12.23 -2.11
N THR A 80 -8.46 -12.20 -3.44
CA THR A 80 -7.27 -12.09 -4.29
C THR A 80 -6.57 -10.75 -4.09
N ILE A 81 -7.31 -9.65 -3.98
CA ILE A 81 -6.77 -8.32 -3.71
C ILE A 81 -6.09 -8.30 -2.33
N ILE A 82 -6.75 -8.82 -1.29
CA ILE A 82 -6.17 -8.92 0.05
C ILE A 82 -4.89 -9.77 0.02
N ARG A 83 -4.95 -10.95 -0.62
CA ARG A 83 -3.78 -11.83 -0.79
C ARG A 83 -2.63 -11.12 -1.49
N ALA A 84 -2.93 -10.34 -2.53
CA ALA A 84 -1.91 -9.58 -3.24
C ALA A 84 -1.19 -8.62 -2.28
N PHE A 85 -1.92 -7.86 -1.48
CA PHE A 85 -1.29 -6.94 -0.52
C PHE A 85 -0.58 -7.64 0.65
N SER A 86 -1.05 -8.81 1.08
CA SER A 86 -0.45 -9.53 2.21
C SER A 86 0.82 -10.29 1.84
N PHE A 87 0.94 -10.77 0.60
CA PHE A 87 1.99 -11.72 0.21
C PHE A 87 2.87 -11.27 -0.96
N GLN A 88 2.55 -10.17 -1.64
CA GLN A 88 3.43 -9.67 -2.71
C GLN A 88 4.69 -9.01 -2.14
N ASP A 89 5.76 -9.09 -2.92
CA ASP A 89 6.97 -8.32 -2.65
C ASP A 89 6.68 -6.83 -2.57
N LEU A 90 7.40 -6.13 -1.69
CA LEU A 90 7.23 -4.70 -1.48
C LEU A 90 7.42 -3.90 -2.78
N SER A 91 8.27 -4.36 -3.70
CA SER A 91 8.45 -3.74 -5.03
C SER A 91 7.17 -3.77 -5.87
N ASN A 92 6.37 -4.84 -5.76
CA ASN A 92 5.16 -5.03 -6.55
C ASN A 92 3.97 -4.23 -6.00
N ILE A 93 4.07 -3.75 -4.74
CA ILE A 93 3.10 -2.82 -4.15
C ILE A 93 3.58 -1.36 -4.17
N GLY A 94 4.70 -1.09 -4.86
CA GLY A 94 5.12 0.26 -5.22
C GLY A 94 6.31 0.82 -4.46
N TRP A 95 7.03 0.02 -3.68
CA TRP A 95 8.31 0.44 -3.08
C TRP A 95 9.46 0.36 -4.09
N ASP A 96 10.42 1.27 -3.99
CA ASP A 96 11.61 1.30 -4.84
C ASP A 96 12.76 0.50 -4.22
N PRO A 97 13.10 -0.71 -4.72
CA PRO A 97 14.21 -1.49 -4.18
C PRO A 97 15.60 -0.90 -4.50
N SER A 98 15.70 0.02 -5.46
CA SER A 98 16.95 0.69 -5.82
C SER A 98 17.25 1.90 -4.94
N MET A 99 16.25 2.42 -4.24
CA MET A 99 16.44 3.53 -3.30
C MET A 99 16.96 2.99 -1.97
N ILE A 100 18.27 3.06 -1.80
CA ILE A 100 18.98 2.57 -0.61
C ILE A 100 19.41 3.73 0.30
N ILE A 101 19.28 3.54 1.61
CA ILE A 101 19.93 4.41 2.59
C ILE A 101 21.41 4.04 2.60
N PHE A 102 22.26 5.00 2.22
CA PHE A 102 23.70 4.84 2.31
C PHE A 102 24.15 4.91 3.76
N ASN A 103 24.88 3.88 4.21
CA ASN A 103 25.53 3.87 5.51
C ASN A 103 27.04 4.11 5.35
N PRO A 104 27.57 5.28 5.77
CA PRO A 104 28.99 5.59 5.63
C PRO A 104 29.90 4.73 6.52
N HIS A 105 29.38 4.17 7.62
CA HIS A 105 30.15 3.35 8.55
C HIS A 105 30.20 1.87 8.14
N ASP A 106 29.21 1.42 7.37
CA ASP A 106 29.14 0.06 6.82
C ASP A 106 28.47 0.07 5.44
N PRO A 107 29.23 0.38 4.37
CA PRO A 107 28.68 0.49 3.02
C PRO A 107 28.02 -0.81 2.55
N CYS A 108 28.53 -1.96 3.00
CA CYS A 108 28.03 -3.29 2.67
C CYS A 108 26.63 -3.56 3.27
N ASN A 109 26.21 -2.79 4.27
CA ASN A 109 24.91 -2.91 4.94
C ASN A 109 23.95 -1.77 4.56
N SER A 110 24.15 -1.14 3.40
CA SER A 110 23.18 -0.20 2.83
C SER A 110 21.89 -0.93 2.47
N MET A 111 20.74 -0.44 2.91
CA MET A 111 19.45 -1.11 2.69
C MET A 111 18.33 -0.12 2.34
N PRO A 112 17.25 -0.56 1.68
CA PRO A 112 16.11 0.31 1.42
C PRO A 112 15.47 0.87 2.70
N SER A 113 14.99 2.11 2.66
CA SER A 113 14.40 2.81 3.81
C SER A 113 13.21 2.07 4.42
N TYR A 114 12.41 1.37 3.60
CA TYR A 114 11.30 0.58 4.08
C TYR A 114 11.74 -0.68 4.86
N ARG A 115 12.95 -1.20 4.64
CA ARG A 115 13.53 -2.31 5.42
C ARG A 115 14.24 -1.84 6.69
N CYS A 116 14.61 -0.56 6.77
CA CYS A 116 15.11 0.02 8.01
C CYS A 116 14.02 -0.04 9.09
N THR A 117 14.17 -0.96 10.01
CA THR A 117 13.47 -0.98 11.29
C THR A 117 14.27 -0.09 12.24
N PHE A 118 13.83 1.16 12.41
CA PHE A 118 14.37 2.03 13.46
C PHE A 118 14.18 1.32 14.81
N GLY A 119 15.28 0.83 15.40
CA GLY A 119 15.29 0.19 16.72
C GLY A 119 15.32 -1.35 16.77
N ALA A 120 15.64 -2.07 15.68
CA ALA A 120 15.64 -3.54 15.69
C ALA A 120 16.98 -4.22 16.05
N ASP A 121 17.72 -3.67 17.00
CA ASP A 121 18.58 -4.53 17.83
C ASP A 121 17.76 -5.41 18.80
N TYR A 122 16.42 -5.29 18.80
CA TYR A 122 15.52 -6.04 19.70
C TYR A 122 14.53 -7.03 19.01
N CYS A 123 14.33 -6.99 17.69
CA CYS A 123 13.28 -7.80 17.04
C CYS A 123 13.72 -9.18 16.51
N THR A 124 15.01 -9.46 16.42
CA THR A 124 15.52 -10.83 16.16
C THR A 124 15.17 -11.81 17.29
N ALA A 125 14.74 -11.31 18.46
CA ALA A 125 14.24 -12.13 19.55
C ALA A 125 12.84 -12.72 19.27
N LEU A 126 11.96 -12.06 18.49
CA LEU A 126 10.58 -12.50 18.32
C LEU A 126 10.36 -13.43 17.12
N THR A 127 11.17 -13.30 16.07
CA THR A 127 11.11 -14.21 14.92
C THR A 127 11.61 -15.62 15.26
N ASN A 128 12.52 -15.76 16.23
CA ASN A 128 12.96 -17.07 16.72
C ASN A 128 11.91 -17.79 17.59
N TRP A 129 10.95 -17.08 18.18
CA TRP A 129 9.87 -17.69 18.97
C TRP A 129 8.74 -18.25 18.11
N MET A 130 8.49 -17.69 16.92
CA MET A 130 7.39 -18.11 16.05
C MET A 130 7.68 -19.36 15.20
N ILE A 131 8.92 -19.87 15.21
CA ILE A 131 9.35 -21.04 14.41
C ILE A 131 9.52 -22.30 15.29
N GLN A 132 9.22 -22.23 16.59
CA GLN A 132 9.38 -23.36 17.52
C GLN A 132 8.07 -23.92 18.11
N THR A 133 6.92 -23.78 17.45
CA THR A 133 5.69 -24.51 17.84
C THR A 133 4.97 -25.03 16.61
#